data_AF-A0A966TWW7-F1
#
_entry.id   AF-A0A966TWW7-F1
#
_cell.length_a   1.000
_cell.length_b   1.000
_cell.length_c   1.000
_cell.angle_alpha   90.00
_cell.angle_beta   90.00
_cell.angle_gamma   90.00
#
_symmetry.space_group_name_H-M   'P 1'
#
loop_
_entity.id
_entity.type
_entity.pdbx_description
1 polymer ?
#
loop_
_entity_poly.entity_id
_entity_poly.type
_entity_poly.pdbx_seq_one_letter_code
_entity_poly.pdbx_strand_id
1 'polypeptide(L)'
;MLRFFCISFLALGSALALLASVGLASVLLVGVDLPVVSFSAVVAALAFASLAGMVGIIGLARAHPEDPASLTSSAPTPDWRVSLQHLSGLSTYLGVPLGHLLGPWITWMIWRRHAPWLDANGRASLNFALTVSILFVSALLMIFFFVGFLLIGLLFVFHIWVLVRNAWRASVNQPAVYPLSIKFLR
;
A
#
# COMPACT_ATOMS: atom_id res chain seq x y z
N MET A 1 -3.31 14.54 -19.62
CA MET A 1 -4.52 14.72 -18.78
C MET A 1 -4.69 13.60 -17.75
N LEU A 2 -4.71 12.32 -18.14
CA LEU A 2 -4.87 11.19 -17.20
C LEU A 2 -3.85 11.17 -16.03
N ARG A 3 -2.55 11.35 -16.32
CA ARG A 3 -1.51 11.38 -15.27
C ARG A 3 -1.72 12.47 -14.23
N PHE A 4 -2.13 13.66 -14.67
CA PHE A 4 -2.42 14.78 -13.79
C PHE A 4 -3.59 14.46 -12.86
N PHE A 5 -4.67 13.90 -13.42
CA PHE A 5 -5.81 13.43 -12.64
C PHE A 5 -5.41 12.41 -11.57
N CYS A 6 -4.61 11.40 -11.93
CA CYS A 6 -4.17 10.38 -10.98
C CYS A 6 -3.25 10.95 -9.88
N ILE A 7 -2.36 11.89 -10.21
CA ILE A 7 -1.53 12.59 -9.22
C ILE A 7 -2.41 13.39 -8.24
N SER A 8 -3.43 14.09 -8.75
CA SER A 8 -4.37 14.83 -7.89
C SER A 8 -5.13 13.91 -6.93
N PHE A 9 -5.59 12.75 -7.39
CA PHE A 9 -6.24 11.76 -6.53
C PHE A 9 -5.30 11.19 -5.47
N LEU A 10 -4.04 10.90 -5.85
CA LEU A 10 -3.04 10.42 -4.89
C LEU A 10 -2.70 11.50 -3.85
N ALA A 11 -2.53 12.75 -4.28
CA ALA A 11 -2.25 13.87 -3.39
C ALA A 11 -3.42 14.12 -2.42
N LEU A 12 -4.65 14.10 -2.92
CA LEU A 12 -5.87 14.20 -2.10
C LEU A 12 -5.93 13.07 -1.09
N GLY A 13 -5.67 11.82 -1.52
CA GLY A 13 -5.65 10.66 -0.64
C GLY A 13 -4.62 10.81 0.49
N SER A 14 -3.39 11.18 0.16
CA SER A 14 -2.32 11.38 1.14
C SER A 14 -2.64 12.53 2.12
N ALA A 15 -3.22 13.64 1.64
CA ALA A 15 -3.63 14.75 2.48
C ALA A 15 -4.75 14.36 3.45
N LEU A 16 -5.76 13.63 2.98
CA LEU A 16 -6.84 13.12 3.83
C LEU A 16 -6.33 12.12 4.87
N ALA A 17 -5.40 11.23 4.50
CA ALA A 17 -4.78 10.30 5.45
C ALA A 17 -3.99 11.02 6.54
N LEU A 18 -3.25 12.07 6.19
CA LEU A 18 -2.52 12.89 7.15
C LEU A 18 -3.48 13.61 8.10
N LEU A 19 -4.51 14.27 7.57
CA LEU A 19 -5.54 14.94 8.37
C LEU A 19 -6.26 13.97 9.32
N ALA A 20 -6.61 12.79 8.82
CA ALA A 20 -7.26 11.77 9.63
C ALA A 20 -6.35 11.23 10.74
N SER A 21 -5.03 11.15 10.50
CA SER A 21 -4.06 10.74 11.52
C SER A 21 -3.95 11.77 12.65
N VAL A 22 -3.95 13.07 12.31
CA VAL A 22 -4.02 14.16 13.31
C VAL A 22 -5.34 14.12 14.07
N GLY A 23 -6.45 13.87 13.36
CA GLY A 23 -7.76 13.71 13.97
C GLY A 23 -7.82 12.54 14.94
N LEU A 24 -7.27 11.39 14.57
CA LEU A 24 -7.14 10.22 15.44
C LEU A 24 -6.30 10.54 16.69
N ALA A 25 -5.19 11.27 16.54
CA ALA A 25 -4.38 11.70 17.68
C ALA A 25 -5.18 12.61 18.63
N SER A 26 -6.01 13.52 18.12
CA SER A 26 -6.88 14.36 18.95
C SER A 26 -7.94 13.56 19.72
N VAL A 27 -8.44 12.47 19.14
CA VAL A 27 -9.41 11.57 19.81
C VAL A 27 -8.74 10.74 20.90
N LEU A 28 -7.47 10.35 20.71
CA LEU A 28 -6.76 9.44 21.62
C LEU A 28 -5.94 10.15 22.71
N LEU A 29 -5.37 11.32 22.41
CA LEU A 29 -4.51 12.06 23.33
C LEU A 29 -5.32 13.15 24.06
N VAL A 30 -5.95 12.76 25.16
CA VAL A 30 -6.64 13.67 26.07
C VAL A 30 -5.62 14.67 26.65
N GLY A 31 -5.78 15.96 26.36
CA GLY A 31 -4.94 17.04 26.90
C GLY A 31 -4.17 17.87 25.87
N VAL A 32 -4.34 17.62 24.58
CA VAL A 32 -3.85 18.51 23.51
C VAL A 32 -5.01 19.37 23.02
N ASP A 33 -4.84 20.70 22.95
CA ASP A 33 -5.83 21.68 22.47
C ASP A 33 -6.10 21.58 20.95
N LEU A 34 -6.40 20.38 20.47
CA LEU A 34 -6.76 20.11 19.08
C LEU A 34 -8.28 20.25 18.89
N PRO A 35 -8.74 20.69 17.71
CA PRO A 35 -10.17 20.75 17.41
C PRO A 35 -10.76 19.34 17.51
N VAL A 36 -11.86 19.21 18.27
CA VAL A 36 -12.54 17.93 18.45
C VAL A 36 -13.16 17.49 17.13
N VAL A 37 -12.56 16.50 16.48
CA VAL A 37 -13.11 15.84 15.30
C VAL A 37 -13.90 14.61 15.72
N SER A 38 -15.04 14.38 15.06
CA SER A 38 -15.86 13.21 15.35
C SER A 38 -15.15 11.93 14.91
N PHE A 39 -15.30 10.86 15.70
CA PHE A 39 -14.74 9.55 15.39
C PHE A 39 -15.17 9.05 13.99
N SER A 40 -16.45 9.26 13.63
CA SER A 40 -16.98 8.90 12.31
C SER A 40 -16.32 9.69 11.17
N ALA A 41 -15.97 10.97 11.38
CA ALA A 41 -15.26 11.77 10.39
C ALA A 41 -13.84 11.24 10.15
N VAL A 42 -13.14 10.79 11.20
CA VAL A 42 -11.82 10.15 11.06
C VAL A 42 -11.92 8.86 10.25
N VAL A 43 -12.88 7.98 10.58
CA VAL A 43 -13.11 6.72 9.86
C VAL A 43 -13.44 6.99 8.38
N ALA A 44 -14.33 7.92 8.10
CA ALA A 44 -14.69 8.30 6.74
C ALA A 44 -13.48 8.87 5.98
N ALA A 45 -12.71 9.77 6.60
CA ALA A 45 -11.53 10.37 5.99
C ALA A 45 -10.46 9.31 5.65
N LEU A 46 -10.21 8.32 6.52
CA LEU A 46 -9.30 7.21 6.23
C LEU A 46 -9.81 6.34 5.07
N ALA A 47 -11.11 6.06 5.02
CA ALA A 47 -11.70 5.27 3.94
C ALA A 47 -11.58 6.00 2.59
N PHE A 48 -11.96 7.28 2.53
CA PHE A 48 -11.82 8.10 1.32
C PHE A 48 -10.35 8.28 0.92
N ALA A 49 -9.45 8.50 1.89
CA ALA A 49 -8.02 8.58 1.65
C ALA A 49 -7.47 7.33 0.96
N SER A 50 -7.82 6.16 1.50
CA SER A 50 -7.41 4.87 0.96
C SER A 50 -7.94 4.64 -0.45
N LEU A 51 -9.23 4.91 -0.69
CA LEU A 51 -9.85 4.76 -2.01
C LEU A 51 -9.25 5.73 -3.04
N ALA A 52 -9.06 7.00 -2.68
CA ALA A 52 -8.44 8.00 -3.55
C ALA A 52 -6.98 7.64 -3.88
N GLY A 53 -6.22 7.19 -2.89
CA GLY A 53 -4.86 6.69 -3.05
C GLY A 53 -4.78 5.49 -4.00
N MET A 54 -5.68 4.52 -3.85
CA MET A 54 -5.79 3.37 -4.75
C MET A 54 -6.08 3.80 -6.19
N VAL A 55 -7.05 4.69 -6.42
CA VAL A 55 -7.40 5.19 -7.76
C VAL A 55 -6.21 5.88 -8.40
N GLY A 56 -5.51 6.74 -7.65
CA GLY A 56 -4.31 7.42 -8.12
C GLY A 56 -3.21 6.44 -8.53
N ILE A 57 -2.88 5.48 -7.66
CA ILE A 57 -1.82 4.49 -7.90
C ILE A 57 -2.15 3.55 -9.06
N ILE A 58 -3.38 3.04 -9.14
CA ILE A 58 -3.79 2.16 -10.25
C ILE A 58 -3.68 2.90 -11.58
N GLY A 59 -4.15 4.15 -11.64
CA GLY A 59 -4.06 4.97 -12.84
C GLY A 59 -2.62 5.26 -13.25
N LEU A 60 -1.74 5.58 -12.29
CA LEU A 60 -0.31 5.81 -12.56
C LEU A 60 0.41 4.53 -12.98
N ALA A 61 0.12 3.41 -12.32
CA ALA A 61 0.74 2.13 -12.61
C ALA A 61 0.38 1.61 -14.02
N ARG A 62 -0.86 1.82 -14.46
CA ARG A 62 -1.34 1.38 -15.78
C ARG A 62 -0.94 2.31 -16.93
N ALA A 63 -0.55 3.56 -16.65
CA ALA A 63 -0.15 4.53 -17.67
C ALA A 63 1.20 4.22 -18.37
N HIS A 64 1.85 3.11 -18.03
CA HIS A 64 3.13 2.69 -18.57
C HIS A 64 3.05 1.23 -19.04
N PRO A 65 2.64 1.00 -20.31
CA PRO A 65 2.66 -0.33 -20.91
C PRO A 65 4.09 -0.89 -20.90
N GLU A 66 4.21 -2.19 -20.61
CA GLU A 66 5.50 -2.89 -20.57
C GLU A 66 5.96 -3.17 -22.00
N ASP A 67 7.24 -2.91 -22.28
CA ASP A 67 7.83 -3.18 -23.58
C ASP A 67 8.37 -4.62 -23.60
N PRO A 68 7.71 -5.57 -24.31
CA PRO A 68 8.01 -7.00 -24.22
C PRO A 68 9.42 -7.37 -24.70
N ALA A 69 10.12 -6.46 -25.40
CA ALA A 69 11.44 -6.71 -25.97
C ALA A 69 12.62 -6.52 -24.99
N SER A 70 12.42 -5.96 -23.79
CA SER A 70 13.52 -5.60 -22.87
C SER A 70 13.89 -6.67 -21.83
N LEU A 71 13.21 -7.82 -21.84
CA LEU A 71 13.27 -8.83 -20.77
C LEU A 71 13.96 -10.12 -21.23
N THR A 72 15.24 -10.06 -21.59
CA THR A 72 16.04 -11.29 -21.72
C THR A 72 16.17 -11.93 -20.33
N SER A 73 15.61 -13.13 -20.19
CA SER A 73 15.57 -13.92 -18.95
C SER A 73 16.98 -14.34 -18.52
N SER A 74 17.68 -13.52 -17.74
CA SER A 74 18.76 -13.99 -16.89
C SER A 74 18.17 -14.70 -15.65
N ALA A 75 18.86 -15.73 -15.17
CA ALA A 75 18.43 -16.44 -13.96
C ALA A 75 18.34 -15.46 -12.77
N PRO A 76 17.34 -15.60 -11.87
CA PRO A 76 17.21 -14.72 -10.71
C PRO A 76 18.47 -14.80 -9.84
N THR A 77 19.22 -13.71 -9.76
CA THR A 77 20.30 -13.55 -8.79
C THR A 77 19.74 -12.93 -7.50
N PRO A 78 20.33 -13.24 -6.33
CA PRO A 78 19.94 -12.58 -5.09
C PRO A 78 20.02 -11.06 -5.25
N ASP A 79 18.87 -10.39 -5.09
CA ASP A 79 18.77 -8.94 -5.20
C ASP A 79 18.02 -8.37 -3.98
N TRP A 80 18.75 -7.63 -3.16
CA TRP A 80 18.24 -6.99 -1.96
C TRP A 80 17.09 -6.02 -2.25
N ARG A 81 17.06 -5.44 -3.47
CA ARG A 81 16.01 -4.52 -3.92
C ARG A 81 14.64 -5.19 -3.90
N VAL A 82 14.58 -6.48 -4.21
CA VAL A 82 13.33 -7.27 -4.21
C VAL A 82 12.81 -7.41 -2.79
N SER A 83 13.70 -7.67 -1.82
CA SER A 83 13.32 -7.69 -0.41
C SER A 83 12.79 -6.33 0.04
N LEU A 84 13.41 -5.23 -0.40
CA LEU A 84 12.93 -3.88 -0.10
C LEU A 84 11.56 -3.59 -0.74
N GLN A 85 11.29 -4.05 -1.97
CA GLN A 85 9.97 -3.89 -2.59
C GLN A 85 8.85 -4.49 -1.73
N HIS A 86 9.10 -5.64 -1.09
CA HIS A 86 8.15 -6.25 -0.17
C HIS A 86 8.08 -5.50 1.16
N LEU A 87 9.21 -5.15 1.78
CA LEU A 87 9.23 -4.46 3.07
C LEU A 87 8.77 -3.00 3.01
N SER A 88 8.82 -2.36 1.84
CA SER A 88 8.45 -0.96 1.66
C SER A 88 7.02 -0.64 2.10
N GLY A 89 6.12 -1.63 2.08
CA GLY A 89 4.76 -1.46 2.59
C GLY A 89 4.68 -1.26 4.11
N LEU A 90 5.73 -1.60 4.86
CA LEU A 90 5.82 -1.31 6.30
C LEU A 90 6.00 0.18 6.60
N SER A 91 6.30 1.02 5.61
CA SER A 91 6.44 2.47 5.79
C SER A 91 5.19 3.14 6.37
N THR A 92 4.01 2.55 6.20
CA THR A 92 2.78 3.03 6.87
C THR A 92 2.92 3.07 8.39
N TYR A 93 3.69 2.15 8.99
CA TYR A 93 3.88 2.07 10.43
C TYR A 93 4.92 3.08 10.94
N LEU A 94 5.65 3.74 10.04
CA LEU A 94 6.53 4.86 10.36
C LEU A 94 5.78 6.21 10.34
N GLY A 95 4.45 6.19 10.19
CA GLY A 95 3.63 7.40 10.12
C GLY A 95 3.55 8.02 8.73
N VAL A 96 4.04 7.35 7.69
CA VAL A 96 3.92 7.83 6.30
C VAL A 96 2.45 7.65 5.84
N PRO A 97 1.74 8.73 5.48
CA PRO A 97 0.38 8.63 4.96
C PRO A 97 0.33 7.76 3.71
N LEU A 98 -0.56 6.75 3.69
CA LEU A 98 -0.65 5.75 2.62
C LEU A 98 0.70 5.02 2.34
N GLY A 99 1.60 4.93 3.32
CA GLY A 99 2.93 4.32 3.14
C GLY A 99 2.87 2.88 2.62
N HIS A 100 1.85 2.11 3.01
CA HIS A 100 1.66 0.74 2.52
C HIS A 100 1.41 0.67 1.02
N LEU A 101 0.89 1.75 0.43
CA LEU A 101 0.66 1.92 -1.01
C LEU A 101 1.86 2.59 -1.69
N LEU A 102 2.35 3.69 -1.11
CA LEU A 102 3.42 4.49 -1.66
C LEU A 102 4.75 3.73 -1.71
N GLY A 103 5.08 2.97 -0.67
CA GLY A 103 6.33 2.21 -0.61
C GLY A 103 6.50 1.24 -1.79
N PRO A 104 5.58 0.27 -1.98
CA PRO A 104 5.64 -0.68 -3.08
C PRO A 104 5.56 0.02 -4.45
N TRP A 105 4.75 1.06 -4.57
CA TRP A 105 4.61 1.80 -5.82
C TRP A 105 5.90 2.55 -6.20
N ILE A 106 6.52 3.29 -5.28
CA ILE A 106 7.76 4.04 -5.52
C ILE A 106 8.90 3.06 -5.85
N THR A 107 9.11 2.04 -5.03
CA THR A 107 10.19 1.05 -5.24
C THR A 107 10.02 0.30 -6.55
N TRP A 108 8.78 -0.06 -6.92
CA TRP A 108 8.49 -0.65 -8.23
C TRP A 108 8.81 0.32 -9.36
N MET A 109 8.38 1.59 -9.30
CA MET A 109 8.67 2.55 -10.37
C MET A 109 10.17 2.78 -10.59
N ILE A 110 10.97 2.83 -9.52
CA ILE A 110 12.42 3.04 -9.63
C ILE A 110 13.09 1.84 -10.30
N TRP A 111 12.69 0.61 -9.94
CA TRP A 111 13.44 -0.59 -10.31
C TRP A 111 12.83 -1.47 -11.39
N ARG A 112 11.55 -1.28 -11.78
CA ARG A 112 10.86 -2.12 -12.76
C ARG A 112 11.56 -2.28 -14.10
N ARG A 113 12.37 -1.31 -14.52
CA ARG A 113 13.12 -1.36 -15.79
C ARG A 113 14.50 -2.00 -15.69
N HIS A 114 14.93 -2.39 -14.49
CA HIS A 114 16.28 -2.95 -14.29
C HIS A 114 16.33 -4.45 -14.58
N ALA A 115 15.28 -5.20 -14.21
CA ALA A 115 15.21 -6.63 -14.46
C ALA A 115 13.75 -7.15 -14.45
N PRO A 116 13.42 -8.20 -15.23
CA PRO A 116 12.10 -8.84 -15.19
C PRO A 116 11.70 -9.31 -13.78
N TRP A 117 12.69 -9.78 -13.03
CA TRP A 117 12.51 -10.25 -11.65
C TRP A 117 12.05 -9.13 -10.69
N LEU A 118 12.63 -7.93 -10.82
CA LEU A 118 12.26 -6.75 -10.03
C LEU A 118 10.86 -6.23 -10.39
N ASP A 119 10.52 -6.33 -11.67
CA ASP A 119 9.23 -5.90 -12.16
C ASP A 119 8.10 -6.82 -11.65
N ALA A 120 8.28 -8.13 -11.78
CA ALA A 120 7.33 -9.14 -11.31
C ALA A 120 7.08 -9.04 -9.79
N ASN A 121 8.14 -8.91 -8.98
CA ASN A 121 8.00 -8.80 -7.53
C ASN A 121 7.43 -7.45 -7.09
N GLY A 122 7.81 -6.35 -7.75
CA GLY A 122 7.22 -5.04 -7.49
C GLY A 122 5.73 -5.01 -7.81
N ARG A 123 5.29 -5.58 -8.95
CA ARG A 123 3.86 -5.74 -9.26
C ARG A 123 3.13 -6.61 -8.24
N ALA A 124 3.75 -7.72 -7.80
CA ALA A 124 3.17 -8.60 -6.79
C ALA A 124 2.98 -7.87 -5.44
N SER A 125 3.99 -7.13 -4.99
CA SER A 125 3.93 -6.31 -3.76
C SER A 125 2.84 -5.25 -3.86
N LEU A 126 2.78 -4.54 -4.99
CA LEU A 126 1.78 -3.50 -5.21
C LEU A 126 0.35 -4.06 -5.32
N ASN A 127 0.16 -5.20 -5.98
CA ASN A 127 -1.13 -5.90 -6.03
C ASN A 127 -1.63 -6.29 -4.63
N PHE A 128 -0.73 -6.75 -3.76
CA PHE A 128 -1.08 -7.04 -2.38
C PHE A 128 -1.43 -5.78 -1.60
N ALA A 129 -0.66 -4.69 -1.73
CA ALA A 129 -0.96 -3.41 -1.09
C ALA A 129 -2.35 -2.87 -1.46
N LEU A 130 -2.73 -2.98 -2.74
CA LEU A 130 -4.07 -2.64 -3.23
C LEU A 130 -5.14 -3.57 -2.63
N THR A 131 -4.86 -4.87 -2.52
CA THR A 131 -5.78 -5.84 -1.91
C THR A 131 -6.00 -5.53 -0.42
N VAL A 132 -4.93 -5.31 0.34
CA VAL A 132 -5.01 -4.96 1.77
C VAL A 132 -5.74 -3.65 1.99
N SER A 133 -5.64 -2.70 1.05
CA SER A 133 -6.41 -1.45 1.13
C SER A 133 -7.91 -1.68 1.05
N ILE A 134 -8.37 -2.58 0.18
CA ILE A 134 -9.79 -2.95 0.12
C ILE A 134 -10.21 -3.58 1.46
N LEU A 135 -9.43 -4.54 1.96
CA LEU A 135 -9.72 -5.19 3.25
C LEU A 135 -9.74 -4.20 4.42
N PHE A 136 -8.83 -3.22 4.40
CA PHE A 136 -8.76 -2.16 5.40
C PHE A 136 -9.98 -1.24 5.34
N VAL A 137 -10.40 -0.80 4.15
CA VAL A 137 -11.63 0.00 3.97
C VAL A 137 -12.87 -0.78 4.43
N SER A 138 -12.96 -2.07 4.12
CA SER A 138 -14.04 -2.94 4.62
C SER A 138 -14.02 -3.02 6.16
N ALA A 139 -12.83 -3.19 6.76
CA ALA A 139 -12.68 -3.26 8.21
C ALA A 139 -13.03 -1.93 8.91
N LEU A 140 -12.66 -0.79 8.31
CA LEU A 140 -13.04 0.54 8.77
C LEU A 140 -14.57 0.72 8.81
N LEU A 141 -15.29 0.27 7.77
CA LEU A 141 -16.75 0.31 7.75
C LEU A 141 -17.37 -0.59 8.83
N MET A 142 -16.74 -1.73 9.13
CA MET A 142 -17.21 -2.65 10.17
C MET A 142 -16.94 -2.17 11.60
N ILE A 143 -16.19 -1.08 11.79
CA ILE A 143 -15.94 -0.49 13.13
C ILE A 143 -17.26 -0.15 13.83
N PHE A 144 -18.28 0.30 13.09
CA PHE A 144 -19.59 0.66 13.66
C PHE A 144 -20.34 -0.53 14.28
N PHE A 145 -19.89 -1.76 14.00
CA PHE A 145 -20.43 -3.00 14.57
C PHE A 145 -19.49 -3.64 15.60
N PHE A 146 -18.50 -2.90 16.13
CA PHE A 146 -17.43 -3.33 17.05
C PHE A 146 -16.46 -4.39 16.50
N VAL A 147 -16.88 -5.24 15.56
CA VAL A 147 -16.05 -6.28 14.93
C VAL A 147 -14.89 -5.67 14.11
N GLY A 148 -15.05 -4.45 13.60
CA GLY A 148 -14.01 -3.78 12.81
C GLY A 148 -12.67 -3.63 13.54
N PHE A 149 -12.67 -3.37 14.86
CA PHE A 149 -11.43 -3.25 15.62
C PHE A 149 -10.62 -4.56 15.64
N LEU A 150 -11.30 -5.69 15.85
CA LEU A 150 -10.68 -7.01 15.80
C LEU A 150 -10.12 -7.31 14.40
N LEU A 151 -10.88 -6.96 13.36
CA LEU A 151 -10.46 -7.19 11.98
C LEU A 151 -9.24 -6.33 11.60
N ILE A 152 -9.18 -5.07 12.04
CA ILE A 152 -8.01 -4.20 11.83
C ILE A 152 -6.78 -4.76 12.53
N GLY A 153 -6.93 -5.24 13.79
CA GLY A 153 -5.84 -5.89 14.52
C GLY A 153 -5.32 -7.15 13.81
N LEU A 154 -6.24 -7.98 13.29
CA LEU A 154 -5.88 -9.16 12.52
C LEU A 154 -5.18 -8.80 11.20
N LEU A 155 -5.69 -7.79 10.48
CA LEU A 155 -5.09 -7.29 9.24
C LEU A 155 -3.70 -6.71 9.48
N PHE A 156 -3.46 -6.04 10.61
CA PHE A 156 -2.15 -5.53 10.98
C PHE A 156 -1.10 -6.65 11.08
N VAL A 157 -1.41 -7.70 11.86
CA VAL A 157 -0.50 -8.85 12.04
C VAL A 157 -0.32 -9.59 10.71
N PHE A 158 -1.41 -9.83 9.98
CA PHE A 158 -1.38 -10.48 8.67
C PHE A 158 -0.52 -9.72 7.67
N HIS A 159 -0.68 -8.41 7.57
CA HIS A 159 0.08 -7.56 6.66
C HIS A 159 1.58 -7.67 6.94
N ILE A 160 2.02 -7.45 8.19
CA ILE A 160 3.43 -7.57 8.57
C ILE A 160 3.97 -8.97 8.25
N TRP A 161 3.25 -10.02 8.64
CA TRP A 161 3.67 -11.39 8.42
C TRP A 161 3.89 -11.70 6.92
N VAL A 162 2.95 -11.31 6.06
CA VAL A 162 3.06 -11.55 4.61
C VAL A 162 4.22 -10.77 4.00
N LEU A 163 4.45 -9.52 4.41
CA LEU A 163 5.55 -8.68 3.89
C LEU A 163 6.91 -9.25 4.27
N VAL A 164 7.10 -9.58 5.56
CA VAL A 164 8.36 -10.15 6.06
C VAL A 164 8.63 -11.51 5.44
N ARG A 165 7.60 -12.37 5.31
CA ARG A 165 7.73 -13.67 4.65
C ARG A 165 8.17 -13.53 3.19
N ASN A 166 7.60 -12.59 2.44
CA ASN A 166 7.98 -12.39 1.04
C ASN A 166 9.36 -11.75 0.89
N ALA A 167 9.75 -10.87 1.81
CA ALA A 167 11.12 -10.36 1.85
C ALA A 167 12.15 -11.46 2.10
N TRP A 168 11.87 -12.38 3.03
CA TRP A 168 12.73 -13.54 3.26
C TRP A 168 12.76 -14.48 2.05
N ARG A 169 11.62 -14.74 1.41
CA ARG A 169 11.57 -15.55 0.17
C ARG A 169 12.41 -14.92 -0.95
N ALA A 170 12.33 -13.59 -1.09
CA ALA A 170 13.12 -12.86 -2.07
C ALA A 170 14.63 -12.98 -1.84
N SER A 171 15.09 -13.01 -0.58
CA SER A 171 16.53 -13.16 -0.28
C SER A 171 17.08 -14.53 -0.66
N VAL A 172 16.22 -15.56 -0.77
CA VAL A 172 16.56 -16.91 -1.25
C VAL A 172 16.07 -17.18 -2.67
N ASN A 173 15.83 -16.13 -3.47
CA ASN A 173 15.36 -16.21 -4.87
C ASN A 173 14.07 -17.00 -5.09
N GLN A 174 13.21 -17.09 -4.08
CA GLN A 174 11.90 -17.70 -4.23
C GLN A 174 10.88 -16.67 -4.71
N PRO A 175 9.93 -17.06 -5.58
CA PRO A 175 8.90 -16.15 -6.06
C PRO A 175 8.00 -15.68 -4.91
N ALA A 176 7.52 -14.45 -5.01
CA ALA A 176 6.57 -13.90 -4.05
C ALA A 176 5.24 -14.67 -4.07
N VAL A 177 4.71 -14.94 -2.88
CA VAL A 177 3.40 -15.55 -2.67
C VAL A 177 2.61 -14.66 -1.72
N TYR A 178 1.62 -13.99 -2.29
CA TYR A 178 0.70 -13.13 -1.58
C TYR A 178 -0.68 -13.80 -1.50
N PRO A 179 -1.05 -14.40 -0.35
CA PRO A 179 -2.39 -14.94 -0.18
C PRO A 179 -3.43 -13.81 -0.33
N LEU A 180 -4.58 -14.13 -0.90
CA LEU A 180 -5.71 -13.22 -1.15
C LEU A 180 -5.43 -12.09 -2.17
N SER A 181 -4.23 -11.98 -2.73
CA SER A 181 -3.88 -10.87 -3.63
C SER A 181 -4.66 -10.92 -4.94
N ILE A 182 -5.32 -9.81 -5.26
CA ILE A 182 -5.98 -9.58 -6.54
C ILE A 182 -4.96 -9.01 -7.53
N LYS A 183 -4.91 -9.53 -8.75
CA LYS A 183 -3.99 -9.08 -9.81
C LYS A 183 -4.52 -7.85 -10.53
N PHE A 184 -4.35 -6.67 -9.94
CA PHE A 184 -4.69 -5.39 -10.59
C PHE A 184 -3.75 -5.03 -11.75
N LEU A 185 -2.49 -5.41 -11.58
CA LEU A 185 -1.40 -5.30 -12.55
C LEU A 185 -1.00 -6.72 -12.96
N ARG A 186 -0.90 -6.96 -14.28
CA ARG A 186 -0.44 -8.23 -14.87
C ARG A 186 1.06 -8.13 -15.12
#